data_AF-A0A4Q4V6P1-F1
#
_entry.id   AF-A0A4Q4V6P1-F1
#
_cell.length_a   1.000
_cell.length_b   1.000
_cell.length_c   1.000
_cell.angle_alpha   90.00
_cell.angle_beta   90.00
_cell.angle_gamma   90.00
#
_symmetry.space_group_name_H-M   'P 1'
#
loop_
_entity.id
_entity.type
_entity.pdbx_description
1 polymer ?
#
loop_
_entity_poly.entity_id
_entity_poly.type
_entity_poly.pdbx_seq_one_letter_code
_entity_poly.pdbx_strand_id
1 'polypeptide(L)'
;MLLPSLAVLVPFLPLVACQTVTITRAPTIPSEAPEFVNGDAFTSAILNRTNSYRREHDASEVRWNKTREEFASDYLDSTCEFQHSGGPYGENVAFTEETGHFTQLVWND
;
A
#
# COMPACT_ATOMS: atom_id res chain seq x y z
N MET A 1 57.02 -45.43 -21.44
CA MET A 1 56.66 -44.31 -20.53
C MET A 1 55.54 -43.52 -21.22
N LEU A 2 54.29 -43.95 -21.03
CA LEU A 2 53.09 -43.31 -21.59
C LEU A 2 52.26 -42.86 -20.39
N LEU A 3 52.14 -41.54 -20.19
CA LEU A 3 51.26 -40.95 -19.19
C LEU A 3 49.82 -40.96 -19.74
N PRO A 4 48.81 -41.41 -18.97
CA PRO A 4 47.43 -41.35 -19.43
C PRO A 4 46.93 -39.91 -19.27
N SER A 5 46.42 -39.35 -20.36
CA SER A 5 45.75 -38.05 -20.36
C SER A 5 44.41 -38.18 -19.64
N LEU A 6 44.29 -37.59 -18.44
CA LEU A 6 43.02 -37.44 -17.75
C LEU A 6 42.23 -36.30 -18.40
N ALA A 7 41.16 -36.64 -19.12
CA ALA A 7 40.17 -35.65 -19.54
C ALA A 7 39.29 -35.26 -18.34
N VAL A 8 39.50 -34.06 -17.79
CA VAL A 8 38.66 -33.49 -16.74
C VAL A 8 37.39 -32.93 -17.40
N LEU A 9 36.27 -33.59 -17.16
CA LEU A 9 34.96 -33.17 -17.64
C LEU A 9 34.39 -32.13 -16.66
N VAL A 10 34.46 -30.85 -17.02
CA VAL A 10 33.89 -29.76 -16.22
C VAL A 10 32.36 -29.78 -16.39
N PRO A 11 31.56 -29.94 -15.32
CA PRO A 11 30.11 -29.87 -15.43
C PRO A 11 29.70 -28.42 -15.75
N PHE A 12 29.03 -28.25 -16.89
CA PHE A 12 28.48 -26.96 -17.31
C PHE A 12 27.28 -26.64 -16.41
N LEU A 13 27.50 -25.83 -15.37
CA LEU A 13 26.41 -25.32 -14.54
C LEU A 13 25.54 -24.38 -15.39
N PRO A 14 24.22 -24.62 -15.55
CA PRO A 14 23.38 -23.71 -16.30
C PRO A 14 23.30 -22.37 -15.56
N LEU A 15 23.76 -21.31 -16.22
CA LEU A 15 23.64 -19.93 -15.73
C LEU A 15 22.15 -19.57 -15.68
N VAL A 16 21.56 -19.57 -14.48
CA VAL A 16 20.19 -19.09 -14.28
C VAL A 16 20.20 -17.57 -14.42
N ALA A 17 19.80 -17.07 -15.59
CA ALA A 17 19.65 -15.65 -15.83
C ALA A 17 18.44 -15.13 -15.01
N CYS A 18 18.69 -14.22 -14.07
CA CYS A 18 17.62 -13.48 -13.39
C CYS A 18 16.98 -12.54 -14.42
N GLN A 19 15.72 -12.80 -14.77
CA GLN A 19 14.98 -11.98 -15.73
C GLN A 19 14.47 -10.73 -15.00
N THR A 20 15.08 -9.57 -15.28
CA THR A 20 14.57 -8.29 -14.78
C THR A 20 13.35 -7.91 -15.61
N VAL A 21 12.15 -8.03 -15.02
CA VAL A 21 10.92 -7.56 -15.64
C VAL A 21 10.79 -6.06 -15.38
N THR A 22 11.03 -5.26 -16.41
CA THR A 22 10.78 -3.82 -16.34
C THR A 22 9.30 -3.57 -16.57
N ILE A 23 8.55 -3.30 -15.49
CA ILE A 23 7.17 -2.83 -15.58
C ILE A 23 7.20 -1.36 -15.99
N THR A 24 6.95 -1.07 -17.27
CA THR A 24 6.78 0.30 -17.75
C THR A 24 5.44 0.84 -17.25
N ARG A 25 5.47 1.80 -16.32
CA ARG A 25 4.26 2.52 -15.87
C ARG A 25 3.62 3.24 -17.06
N ALA A 26 2.31 3.08 -17.22
CA ALA A 26 1.54 3.85 -18.20
C ALA A 26 1.76 5.37 -17.99
N PRO A 27 1.71 6.19 -19.05
CA PRO A 27 1.77 7.64 -18.90
C PRO A 27 0.68 8.10 -17.93
N THR A 28 1.06 8.89 -16.93
CA THR A 28 0.12 9.44 -15.95
C THR A 28 -0.85 10.35 -16.69
N ILE A 29 -2.12 9.94 -16.76
CA ILE A 29 -3.21 10.80 -17.22
C ILE A 29 -3.31 11.92 -16.18
N PRO A 30 -3.33 13.22 -16.57
CA PRO A 30 -3.61 14.29 -15.64
C PRO A 30 -4.96 14.02 -14.97
N SER A 31 -4.94 13.69 -13.69
CA SER A 31 -6.14 13.49 -12.89
C SER A 31 -6.34 14.73 -12.05
N GLU A 32 -7.55 15.29 -12.07
CA GLU A 32 -7.97 16.32 -11.11
C GLU A 32 -8.28 15.73 -9.73
N ALA A 33 -8.26 14.39 -9.60
CA ALA A 33 -8.51 13.72 -8.34
C ALA A 33 -7.37 13.97 -7.35
N PRO A 34 -7.67 14.23 -6.07
CA PRO A 34 -6.65 14.31 -5.04
C PRO A 34 -5.91 12.97 -4.94
N GLU A 35 -4.58 13.04 -4.93
CA GLU A 35 -3.68 11.88 -4.94
C GLU A 35 -2.87 11.78 -3.65
N PHE A 36 -2.32 10.59 -3.38
CA PHE A 36 -1.42 10.39 -2.26
C PHE A 36 -0.11 11.14 -2.48
N VAL A 37 0.16 12.12 -1.62
CA VAL A 37 1.39 12.91 -1.66
C VAL A 37 2.43 12.35 -0.68
N ASN A 38 2.09 12.30 0.61
CA ASN A 38 2.92 11.74 1.68
C ASN A 38 2.06 11.44 2.92
N GLY A 39 2.65 10.76 3.92
CA GLY A 39 1.95 10.34 5.13
C GLY A 39 1.37 11.48 5.97
N ASP A 40 2.08 12.61 6.09
CA ASP A 40 1.61 13.77 6.88
C ASP A 40 0.41 14.46 6.22
N ALA A 41 0.48 14.63 4.89
CA ALA A 41 -0.61 15.18 4.10
C ALA A 41 -1.83 14.25 4.13
N PHE A 42 -1.62 12.94 4.02
CA PHE A 42 -2.66 11.94 4.14
C PHE A 42 -3.32 11.97 5.52
N THR A 43 -2.53 11.94 6.60
CA THR A 43 -3.01 12.02 7.98
C THR A 43 -3.83 13.29 8.21
N SER A 44 -3.32 14.43 7.75
CA SER A 44 -4.00 15.72 7.88
C SER A 44 -5.33 15.73 7.12
N ALA A 45 -5.36 15.18 5.90
CA ALA A 45 -6.57 15.06 5.10
C ALA A 45 -7.64 14.19 5.77
N ILE A 46 -7.26 13.00 6.26
CA ILE A 46 -8.16 12.08 6.99
C ILE A 46 -8.74 12.77 8.23
N LEU A 47 -7.86 13.35 9.06
CA LEU A 47 -8.27 13.95 10.32
C LEU A 47 -9.16 15.17 10.08
N ASN A 48 -8.84 16.01 9.09
CA ASN A 48 -9.62 17.20 8.76
C ASN A 48 -11.01 16.82 8.22
N ARG A 49 -11.10 15.90 7.26
CA ARG A 49 -12.40 15.43 6.73
C ARG A 49 -13.27 14.82 7.82
N THR A 50 -12.68 13.96 8.66
CA THR A 50 -13.38 13.33 9.79
C THR A 50 -13.90 14.38 10.77
N ASN A 51 -13.03 15.32 11.19
CA ASN A 51 -13.43 16.34 12.15
C ASN A 51 -14.39 17.39 11.56
N SER A 52 -14.37 17.64 10.24
CA SER A 52 -15.39 18.48 9.58
C SER A 52 -16.77 17.89 9.74
N TYR A 53 -16.93 16.62 9.36
CA TYR A 53 -18.20 15.92 9.52
C TYR A 53 -18.65 15.89 10.99
N ARG A 54 -17.73 15.59 11.91
CA ARG A 54 -18.05 15.57 13.34
C ARG A 54 -18.57 16.92 13.84
N ARG A 55 -17.99 18.03 13.40
CA ARG A 55 -18.46 19.39 13.76
C ARG A 55 -19.86 19.68 13.21
N GLU A 56 -20.17 19.22 12.00
CA GLU A 56 -21.51 19.36 11.40
C GLU A 56 -22.60 18.61 12.20
N HIS A 57 -22.18 17.63 13.01
CA HIS A 57 -23.03 16.82 13.88
C HIS A 57 -22.78 17.06 15.37
N ASP A 58 -22.26 18.23 15.76
CA ASP A 58 -22.00 18.63 17.15
C ASP A 58 -21.16 17.64 17.97
N ALA A 59 -20.35 16.82 17.31
CA ALA A 59 -19.47 15.84 17.94
C ALA A 59 -18.07 16.43 18.19
N SER A 60 -17.50 16.14 19.36
CA SER A 60 -16.14 16.59 19.71
C SER A 60 -15.09 16.08 18.73
N GLU A 61 -14.07 16.88 18.43
CA GLU A 61 -13.00 16.48 17.51
C GLU A 61 -12.19 15.30 18.06
N VAL A 62 -11.76 14.41 17.15
CA VAL A 62 -10.77 13.37 17.46
C VAL A 62 -9.37 13.84 17.11
N ARG A 63 -8.37 13.16 17.67
CA ARG A 63 -6.95 13.40 17.39
C ARG A 63 -6.33 12.14 16.80
N TRP A 64 -5.33 12.33 15.96
CA TRP A 64 -4.55 11.22 15.41
C TRP A 64 -3.87 10.42 16.53
N ASN A 65 -3.82 9.08 16.37
CA ASN A 65 -3.21 8.17 17.34
C ASN A 65 -2.34 7.16 16.61
N LYS A 66 -1.02 7.21 16.85
CA LYS A 66 -0.03 6.38 16.17
C LYS A 66 -0.23 4.89 16.37
N THR A 67 -0.70 4.45 17.54
CA THR A 67 -0.97 3.03 17.80
C THR A 67 -2.10 2.49 16.91
N ARG A 68 -3.09 3.32 16.55
CA ARG A 68 -4.17 2.91 15.64
C ARG A 68 -3.73 2.95 14.18
N GLU A 69 -2.88 3.90 13.82
CA GLU A 69 -2.23 3.96 12.51
C GLU A 69 -1.36 2.72 12.25
N GLU A 70 -0.52 2.35 13.21
CA GLU A 70 0.31 1.15 13.15
C GLU A 70 -0.56 -0.10 13.00
N PHE A 71 -1.62 -0.23 13.83
CA PHE A 71 -2.56 -1.34 13.71
C PHE A 71 -3.23 -1.43 12.32
N ALA A 72 -3.70 -0.29 11.78
CA ALA A 72 -4.33 -0.25 10.47
C ALA A 72 -3.34 -0.61 9.35
N SER A 73 -2.09 -0.15 9.45
CA SER A 73 -1.04 -0.45 8.48
C SER A 73 -0.67 -1.93 8.51
N ASP A 74 -0.42 -2.48 9.70
CA ASP A 74 -0.12 -3.91 9.89
C ASP A 74 -1.25 -4.81 9.36
N TYR A 75 -2.50 -4.42 9.57
CA TYR A 75 -3.65 -5.18 9.06
C TYR A 75 -3.71 -5.18 7.53
N LEU A 76 -3.60 -4.00 6.91
CA LEU A 76 -3.62 -3.87 5.44
C LEU A 76 -2.43 -4.58 4.77
N ASP A 77 -1.29 -4.67 5.45
CA ASP A 77 -0.13 -5.42 4.96
C ASP A 77 -0.29 -6.95 5.14
N SER A 78 -1.15 -7.39 6.06
CA SER A 78 -1.34 -8.81 6.38
C SER A 78 -2.26 -9.56 5.41
N THR A 79 -3.16 -8.86 4.72
CA THR A 79 -4.15 -9.46 3.82
C THR A 79 -4.52 -8.50 2.68
N CYS A 80 -4.90 -9.06 1.52
CA CYS A 80 -5.44 -8.30 0.39
C CYS A 80 -6.97 -8.44 0.28
N GLU A 81 -7.65 -8.78 1.38
CA GLU A 81 -9.10 -8.96 1.44
C GLU A 81 -9.79 -7.67 1.90
N PHE A 82 -10.83 -7.25 1.20
CA PHE A 82 -11.67 -6.12 1.61
C PHE A 82 -12.65 -6.55 2.71
N GLN A 83 -12.15 -6.66 3.94
CA GLN A 83 -12.93 -7.02 5.11
C GLN A 83 -12.46 -6.28 6.36
N HIS A 84 -13.27 -6.34 7.42
CA HIS A 84 -12.88 -5.84 8.75
C HIS A 84 -11.88 -6.78 9.41
N SER A 85 -10.96 -6.23 10.21
CA SER A 85 -9.93 -7.02 10.90
C SER A 85 -10.50 -7.88 12.03
N GLY A 86 -11.66 -7.49 12.57
CA GLY A 86 -12.19 -8.05 13.81
C GLY A 86 -11.36 -7.66 15.05
N GLY A 87 -10.45 -6.69 14.91
CA GLY A 87 -9.61 -6.20 16.00
C GLY A 87 -10.35 -5.36 17.05
N PRO A 88 -9.62 -4.79 18.01
CA PRO A 88 -10.22 -4.10 19.16
C PRO A 88 -10.71 -2.67 18.86
N TYR A 89 -10.48 -2.16 17.64
CA TYR A 89 -10.83 -0.79 17.25
C TYR A 89 -12.03 -0.77 16.31
N GLY A 90 -12.80 0.31 16.34
CA GLY A 90 -13.80 0.59 15.31
C GLY A 90 -13.11 0.92 13.99
N GLU A 91 -13.60 0.33 12.90
CA GLU A 91 -13.01 0.44 11.57
C GLU A 91 -14.04 0.95 10.57
N ASN A 92 -13.62 1.87 9.73
CA ASN A 92 -14.29 2.18 8.49
C ASN A 92 -13.29 1.88 7.37
N VAL A 93 -13.66 1.04 6.40
CA VAL A 93 -12.80 0.61 5.29
C VAL A 93 -13.39 1.06 3.97
N ALA A 94 -12.53 1.46 3.03
CA ALA A 94 -12.93 2.01 1.75
C ALA A 94 -11.97 1.56 0.65
N PHE A 95 -12.52 1.27 -0.53
CA PHE A 95 -11.75 0.94 -1.72
C PHE A 95 -12.48 1.49 -2.95
N THR A 96 -11.71 1.99 -3.92
CA THR A 96 -12.20 2.39 -5.24
C THR A 96 -11.13 2.15 -6.28
N GLU A 97 -11.51 1.53 -7.39
CA GLU A 97 -10.62 1.22 -8.52
C GLU A 97 -10.21 2.49 -9.29
N GLU A 98 -11.05 3.53 -9.27
CA GLU A 98 -10.90 4.70 -10.13
C GLU A 98 -9.88 5.71 -9.61
N THR A 99 -9.71 5.82 -8.28
CA THR A 99 -8.87 6.86 -7.68
C THR A 99 -7.67 6.31 -6.91
N GLY A 100 -7.66 5.01 -6.58
CA GLY A 100 -6.60 4.42 -5.76
C GLY A 100 -6.47 5.13 -4.42
N HIS A 101 -7.10 4.59 -3.38
CA HIS A 101 -6.79 4.94 -1.98
C HIS A 101 -7.10 6.38 -1.50
N PHE A 102 -7.97 7.16 -2.17
CA PHE A 102 -8.39 8.45 -1.59
C PHE A 102 -9.71 8.39 -0.85
N THR A 103 -9.60 8.20 0.45
CA THR A 103 -10.67 8.28 1.46
C THR A 103 -11.49 9.58 1.38
N GLN A 104 -10.86 10.70 1.02
CA GLN A 104 -11.58 11.95 0.81
C GLN A 104 -12.67 11.77 -0.24
N LEU A 105 -12.43 11.02 -1.32
CA LEU A 105 -13.42 10.80 -2.36
C LEU A 105 -14.51 9.81 -1.96
N VAL A 106 -14.17 8.83 -1.11
CA VAL A 106 -15.11 7.78 -0.69
C VAL A 106 -16.02 8.25 0.45
N TRP A 107 -15.50 9.05 1.38
CA TRP A 107 -16.29 9.61 2.50
C TRP A 107 -16.48 11.12 2.30
N ASN A 108 -16.94 11.45 1.09
CA ASN A 108 -17.48 12.76 0.75
C ASN A 108 -18.99 12.73 0.97
N ASP A 109 -19.41 12.95 2.22
CA ASP A 109 -20.75 13.51 2.48
C ASP A 109 -20.79 14.97 2.03
#